data_AF-A0A6P5S3W4-F1
#
_entry.id   AF-A0A6P5S3W4-F1
#
_cell.length_a   1.000
_cell.length_b   1.000
_cell.length_c   1.000
_cell.angle_alpha   90.00
_cell.angle_beta   90.00
_cell.angle_gamma   90.00
#
_symmetry.space_group_name_H-M   'P 1'
#
loop_
_entity.id
_entity.type
_entity.pdbx_description
1 polymer ?
#
loop_
_entity_poly.entity_id
_entity_poly.type
_entity_poly.pdbx_seq_one_letter_code
_entity_poly.pdbx_strand_id
1 'polypeptide(L)'
;MSIYQDEASHNETLLKLAKLDFNLVQSLHKKELSDMWCKEVDFERKLPFGRDCGIVLLDNGIKILNKVIALGKVMDDIYEAFGTYEEVEIFIEAIRRWDVNSMDELLDYMQIVYQTLLNLLNDIEDEIVKQGNAYIPSLLCKRSCKTN
;
A
#
# COMPACT_ATOMS: atom_id res chain seq x y z
N MET A 1 2.81 -6.05 29.29
CA MET A 1 1.85 -5.49 30.27
C MET A 1 1.49 -6.50 31.37
N SER A 2 1.44 -7.82 31.13
CA SER A 2 1.13 -8.81 32.17
C SER A 2 2.16 -8.86 33.30
N ILE A 3 3.46 -8.78 32.98
CA ILE A 3 4.54 -8.86 33.98
C ILE A 3 4.44 -7.76 35.04
N TYR A 4 4.17 -6.51 34.64
CA TYR A 4 4.02 -5.38 35.57
C TYR A 4 2.77 -5.48 36.46
N GLN A 5 1.72 -6.17 36.00
CA GLN A 5 0.50 -6.37 36.78
C GLN A 5 0.69 -7.39 37.90
N ASP A 6 1.62 -8.34 37.72
CA ASP A 6 1.88 -9.41 38.69
C ASP A 6 2.87 -8.96 39.80
N GLU A 7 3.47 -7.77 39.69
CA GLU A 7 4.36 -7.21 40.71
C GLU A 7 3.57 -6.73 41.92
N ALA A 8 3.95 -7.16 43.13
CA ALA A 8 3.25 -6.79 44.36
C ALA A 8 3.26 -5.28 44.68
N SER A 9 4.22 -4.53 44.12
CA SER A 9 4.40 -3.09 44.35
C SER A 9 3.97 -2.21 43.17
N HIS A 10 3.27 -2.76 42.18
CA HIS A 10 2.90 -2.00 41.00
C HIS A 10 1.93 -0.86 41.33
N ASN A 11 2.04 0.24 40.57
CA ASN A 11 1.17 1.37 40.75
C ASN A 11 -0.13 1.16 39.93
N GLU A 12 -1.27 1.03 40.60
CA GLU A 12 -2.56 0.81 39.95
C GLU A 12 -2.94 1.91 38.95
N THR A 13 -2.63 3.18 39.28
CA THR A 13 -2.93 4.32 38.41
C THR A 13 -2.11 4.24 37.13
N LEU A 14 -0.82 3.90 37.24
CA LEU A 14 0.05 3.71 36.08
C LEU A 14 -0.39 2.52 35.23
N LEU A 15 -0.77 1.40 35.86
CA LEU A 15 -1.29 0.22 35.15
C LEU A 15 -2.59 0.54 34.40
N LYS A 16 -3.51 1.27 35.03
CA LYS A 16 -4.76 1.73 34.38
C LYS A 16 -4.46 2.65 33.21
N LEU A 17 -3.55 3.61 33.37
CA LEU A 17 -3.15 4.51 32.30
C LEU A 17 -2.55 3.74 31.11
N ALA A 18 -1.60 2.83 31.37
CA ALA A 18 -0.98 2.03 30.32
C ALA A 18 -2.00 1.15 29.56
N LYS A 19 -2.96 0.55 30.27
CA LYS A 19 -4.06 -0.23 29.67
C LYS A 19 -4.95 0.64 28.78
N LEU A 20 -5.32 1.83 29.24
CA LEU A 20 -6.13 2.77 28.48
C LEU A 20 -5.40 3.25 27.23
N ASP A 21 -4.12 3.59 27.36
CA ASP A 21 -3.26 4.02 26.25
C ASP A 21 -3.11 2.91 25.19
N PHE A 22 -2.82 1.67 25.62
CA PHE A 22 -2.77 0.52 24.73
C PHE A 22 -4.11 0.27 24.02
N ASN A 23 -5.23 0.38 24.74
CA ASN A 23 -6.55 0.19 24.15
C ASN A 23 -6.88 1.31 23.14
N LEU A 24 -6.47 2.54 23.42
CA LEU A 24 -6.64 3.68 22.52
C LEU A 24 -5.84 3.46 21.23
N VAL A 25 -4.53 3.18 21.35
CA VAL A 25 -3.65 2.91 20.21
C VAL A 25 -4.15 1.69 19.43
N GLN A 26 -4.53 0.60 20.11
CA GLN A 26 -5.11 -0.57 19.47
C GLN A 26 -6.42 -0.23 18.74
N SER A 27 -7.28 0.63 19.30
CA SER A 27 -8.51 1.07 18.64
C SER A 27 -8.25 1.92 17.40
N LEU A 28 -7.20 2.76 17.43
CA LEU A 28 -6.76 3.53 16.26
C LEU A 28 -6.24 2.59 15.18
N HIS A 29 -5.33 1.67 15.53
CA HIS A 29 -4.84 0.65 14.59
C HIS A 29 -5.98 -0.21 14.03
N LYS A 30 -6.97 -0.61 14.84
CA LYS A 30 -8.15 -1.37 14.35
C LYS A 30 -9.01 -0.57 13.37
N LYS A 31 -9.19 0.73 13.62
CA LYS A 31 -9.92 1.62 12.71
C LYS A 31 -9.15 1.81 11.39
N GLU A 32 -7.83 1.88 11.46
CA GLU A 32 -6.95 1.99 10.29
C GLU A 32 -6.87 0.67 9.51
N LEU A 33 -6.84 -0.46 10.20
CA LEU A 33 -6.98 -1.81 9.62
C LEU A 33 -8.39 -2.05 9.07
N SER A 34 -9.39 -1.22 9.38
CA SER A 34 -10.69 -1.23 8.72
C SER A 34 -10.68 -0.40 7.44
N ASP A 35 -9.77 0.56 7.31
CA ASP A 35 -9.54 1.41 6.13
C ASP A 35 -8.64 0.66 5.13
N MET A 36 -9.00 -0.60 4.85
CA MET A 36 -8.25 -1.46 3.95
C MET A 36 -8.45 -0.98 2.53
N TRP A 37 -7.56 -0.10 2.08
CA TRP A 37 -7.44 0.29 0.67
C TRP A 37 -7.51 -0.91 -0.29
N CYS A 38 -6.98 -2.08 0.08
CA CYS A 38 -7.14 -3.28 -0.74
C CYS A 38 -8.59 -3.78 -0.92
N LYS A 39 -9.44 -3.61 0.10
CA LYS A 39 -10.87 -3.91 0.00
C LYS A 39 -11.57 -2.89 -0.89
N GLU A 40 -11.10 -1.65 -0.91
CA GLU A 40 -11.59 -0.62 -1.85
C GLU A 40 -11.19 -0.95 -3.30
N VAL A 41 -9.97 -1.43 -3.51
CA VAL A 41 -9.49 -1.88 -4.83
C VAL A 41 -10.12 -3.22 -5.26
N ASP A 42 -10.67 -3.97 -4.30
CA ASP A 42 -11.31 -5.28 -4.47
C ASP A 42 -10.33 -6.34 -5.03
N PHE A 43 -9.11 -6.36 -4.49
CA PHE A 43 -8.09 -7.33 -4.91
C PHE A 43 -8.51 -8.77 -4.60
N GLU A 44 -9.28 -9.02 -3.53
CA GLU A 44 -9.78 -10.35 -3.18
C GLU A 44 -10.61 -11.00 -4.31
N ARG A 45 -11.41 -10.21 -5.03
CA ARG A 45 -12.19 -10.71 -6.17
C ARG A 45 -11.42 -10.68 -7.48
N LYS A 46 -10.58 -9.64 -7.69
CA LYS A 46 -9.84 -9.43 -8.94
C LYS A 46 -8.62 -10.34 -9.06
N LEU A 47 -8.03 -10.73 -7.94
CA LEU A 47 -6.83 -11.55 -7.85
C LEU A 47 -7.08 -12.64 -6.78
N PRO A 48 -7.84 -13.70 -7.13
CA PRO A 48 -8.27 -14.74 -6.16
C PRO A 48 -7.10 -15.56 -5.59
N PHE A 49 -5.89 -15.36 -6.09
CA PHE A 49 -4.64 -15.98 -5.65
C PHE A 49 -3.81 -15.08 -4.71
N GLY A 50 -4.14 -13.79 -4.58
CA GLY A 50 -3.45 -12.86 -3.70
C GLY A 50 -3.80 -13.11 -2.23
N ARG A 51 -2.79 -13.16 -1.36
CA ARG A 51 -2.98 -13.34 0.08
C ARG A 51 -3.53 -12.06 0.71
N ASP A 52 -4.14 -12.22 1.87
CA ASP A 52 -4.77 -11.18 2.67
C ASP A 52 -3.81 -9.98 2.88
N CYS A 53 -4.00 -8.91 2.10
CA CYS A 53 -3.10 -7.76 2.04
C CYS A 53 -3.20 -6.85 3.29
N GLY A 54 -4.04 -7.22 4.26
CA GLY A 54 -4.51 -6.38 5.37
C GLY A 54 -3.52 -6.15 6.51
N ILE A 55 -2.27 -6.63 6.44
CA ILE A 55 -1.31 -6.47 7.55
C ILE A 55 -0.09 -5.69 7.06
N VAL A 56 -0.17 -4.37 7.10
CA VAL A 56 1.00 -3.47 7.09
C VAL A 56 0.87 -2.55 8.29
N LEU A 57 1.53 -2.94 9.38
CA LEU A 57 1.61 -2.20 10.64
C LEU A 57 2.70 -1.13 10.49
N LEU A 58 2.38 0.03 9.94
CA LEU A 58 3.21 1.22 10.11
C LEU A 58 2.31 2.35 10.56
N ASP A 59 2.69 2.97 11.69
CA ASP A 59 2.00 4.07 12.33
C ASP A 59 1.57 5.15 11.31
N ASN A 60 0.46 5.77 11.67
CA ASN A 60 -0.46 6.72 11.04
C ASN A 60 0.17 7.81 10.13
N GLY A 61 1.49 7.98 10.16
CA GLY A 61 2.22 9.02 9.41
C GLY A 61 2.44 8.71 7.93
N ILE A 62 2.29 7.46 7.47
CA ILE A 62 2.65 7.12 6.08
C ILE A 62 1.60 6.24 5.40
N LYS A 63 0.36 6.75 5.30
CA LYS A 63 -0.72 6.13 4.50
C LYS A 63 -0.28 5.72 3.09
N ILE A 64 0.51 6.57 2.45
CA ILE A 64 1.11 6.32 1.12
C ILE A 64 2.01 5.06 1.15
N LEU A 65 2.87 4.93 2.16
CA LEU A 65 3.78 3.79 2.28
C LEU A 65 3.01 2.50 2.52
N ASN A 66 1.92 2.54 3.30
CA ASN A 66 1.06 1.38 3.49
C ASN A 66 0.43 0.91 2.16
N LYS A 67 -0.05 1.84 1.31
CA LYS A 67 -0.54 1.51 -0.03
C LYS A 67 0.57 0.93 -0.94
N VAL A 68 1.78 1.50 -0.90
CA VAL A 68 2.95 1.00 -1.66
C VAL A 68 3.34 -0.41 -1.21
N ILE A 69 3.41 -0.67 0.09
CA ILE A 69 3.75 -2.00 0.63
C ILE A 69 2.66 -3.02 0.26
N ALA A 70 1.38 -2.64 0.35
CA ALA A 70 0.27 -3.51 -0.04
C ALA A 70 0.36 -3.89 -1.53
N LEU A 71 0.61 -2.92 -2.41
CA LEU A 71 0.80 -3.19 -3.85
C LEU A 71 2.05 -4.07 -4.09
N GLY A 72 3.13 -3.85 -3.33
CA GLY A 72 4.32 -4.69 -3.34
C GLY A 72 4.03 -6.15 -3.04
N LYS A 73 3.22 -6.43 -2.01
CA LYS A 73 2.79 -7.78 -1.65
C LYS A 73 1.94 -8.43 -2.74
N VAL A 74 1.01 -7.68 -3.33
CA VAL A 74 0.19 -8.18 -4.45
C VAL A 74 1.08 -8.58 -5.64
N MET A 75 2.11 -7.79 -5.95
CA MET A 75 3.08 -8.14 -6.99
C MET A 75 3.90 -9.39 -6.63
N ASP A 76 4.33 -9.53 -5.38
CA ASP A 76 5.06 -10.72 -4.89
C ASP A 76 4.23 -12.00 -5.07
N ASP A 77 2.96 -11.98 -4.65
CA ASP A 77 2.04 -13.12 -4.82
C ASP A 77 1.79 -13.46 -6.31
N ILE A 78 1.74 -12.44 -7.18
CA ILE A 78 1.64 -12.65 -8.64
C ILE A 78 2.87 -13.38 -9.17
N TYR A 79 4.06 -12.95 -8.76
CA TYR A 79 5.30 -13.58 -9.21
C TYR A 79 5.48 -14.99 -8.63
N GLU A 80 4.97 -15.26 -7.42
CA GLU A 80 4.97 -16.62 -6.87
C GLU A 80 3.97 -17.53 -7.60
N ALA A 81 2.80 -17.01 -7.99
CA ALA A 81 1.74 -17.80 -8.64
C ALA A 81 1.95 -17.99 -10.16
N PHE A 82 2.48 -16.98 -10.86
CA PHE A 82 2.59 -16.91 -12.32
C PHE A 82 4.01 -16.62 -12.81
N GLY A 83 5.05 -16.81 -11.99
CA GLY A 83 6.43 -16.36 -12.27
C GLY A 83 7.16 -17.05 -13.42
N THR A 84 6.60 -17.06 -14.63
CA THR A 84 7.40 -17.30 -15.84
C THR A 84 8.24 -16.06 -16.12
N TYR A 85 9.51 -16.27 -16.50
CA TYR A 85 10.46 -15.17 -16.66
C TYR A 85 9.99 -14.15 -17.70
N GLU A 86 9.37 -14.64 -18.77
CA GLU A 86 8.88 -13.86 -19.90
C GLU A 86 7.73 -12.92 -19.48
N GLU A 87 6.79 -13.40 -18.67
CA GLU A 87 5.67 -12.59 -18.15
C GLU A 87 6.18 -11.50 -17.20
N VAL A 88 7.16 -11.83 -16.35
CA VAL A 88 7.80 -10.85 -15.46
C VAL A 88 8.52 -9.76 -16.25
N GLU A 89 9.25 -10.14 -17.30
CA GLU A 89 9.99 -9.20 -18.13
C GLU A 89 9.07 -8.19 -18.83
N ILE A 90 7.95 -8.65 -19.40
CA ILE A 90 6.94 -7.78 -20.03
C ILE A 90 6.38 -6.78 -19.01
N PHE A 91 6.09 -7.23 -17.79
CA PHE A 91 5.55 -6.35 -16.75
C PHE A 91 6.58 -5.32 -16.24
N ILE A 92 7.84 -5.73 -16.07
CA ILE A 92 8.93 -4.82 -15.71
C ILE A 92 9.12 -3.76 -16.79
N GLU A 93 9.06 -4.12 -18.06
CA GLU A 93 9.22 -3.17 -19.16
C GLU A 93 8.05 -2.18 -19.24
N ALA A 94 6.81 -2.62 -18.98
CA ALA A 94 5.67 -1.72 -18.83
C ALA A 94 5.87 -0.73 -17.66
N ILE A 95 6.30 -1.21 -16.50
CA ILE A 95 6.64 -0.36 -15.35
C ILE A 95 7.77 0.62 -15.69
N ARG A 96 8.80 0.20 -16.43
CA ARG A 96 9.90 1.09 -16.84
C ARG A 96 9.45 2.20 -17.78
N ARG A 97 8.54 1.88 -18.70
CA ARG A 97 7.97 2.84 -19.66
C ARG A 97 7.08 3.86 -18.98
N TRP A 98 6.34 3.43 -17.96
CA TRP A 98 5.44 4.27 -17.17
C TRP A 98 4.41 5.00 -18.06
N ASP A 99 3.93 4.30 -19.08
CA ASP A 99 2.93 4.81 -20.02
C ASP A 99 1.61 4.06 -19.83
N VAL A 100 0.50 4.80 -19.88
CA VAL A 100 -0.84 4.22 -19.83
C VAL A 100 -1.12 3.39 -21.08
N ASN A 101 -0.47 3.72 -22.19
CA ASN A 101 -0.54 2.92 -23.41
C ASN A 101 0.16 1.55 -23.29
N SER A 102 0.99 1.34 -22.25
CA SER A 102 1.60 0.03 -21.99
C SER A 102 0.62 -1.00 -21.42
N MET A 103 -0.61 -0.61 -21.08
CA MET A 103 -1.63 -1.57 -20.62
C MET A 103 -2.01 -2.59 -21.69
N ASP A 104 -2.06 -2.20 -22.96
CA ASP A 104 -2.47 -3.08 -24.06
C ASP A 104 -1.48 -4.23 -24.31
N GLU A 105 -0.26 -4.12 -23.79
CA GLU A 105 0.81 -5.12 -23.89
C GLU A 105 0.75 -6.17 -22.74
N LEU A 106 -0.09 -5.95 -21.73
CA LEU A 106 -0.15 -6.74 -20.51
C LEU A 106 -1.33 -7.73 -20.50
N LEU A 107 -1.16 -8.84 -19.78
CA LEU A 107 -2.25 -9.78 -19.48
C LEU A 107 -3.30 -9.14 -18.54
N ASP A 108 -4.55 -9.63 -18.59
CA ASP A 108 -5.69 -9.04 -17.88
C ASP A 108 -5.41 -8.80 -16.37
N TYR A 109 -4.79 -9.76 -15.67
CA TYR A 109 -4.48 -9.60 -14.25
C TYR A 109 -3.36 -8.58 -13.98
N MET A 110 -2.41 -8.45 -14.90
CA MET A 110 -1.32 -7.47 -14.83
C MET A 110 -1.83 -6.06 -15.09
N GLN A 111 -2.79 -5.90 -16.01
CA GLN A 111 -3.45 -4.62 -16.27
C GLN A 111 -4.12 -4.07 -15.01
N ILE A 112 -4.79 -4.93 -14.24
CA ILE A 112 -5.43 -4.54 -12.97
C ILE A 112 -4.41 -3.97 -11.99
N VAL A 113 -3.25 -4.62 -11.87
CA VAL A 113 -2.18 -4.23 -10.93
C VAL A 113 -1.50 -2.95 -11.42
N TYR A 114 -1.22 -2.84 -12.72
CA TYR A 114 -0.63 -1.67 -13.34
C TYR A 114 -1.53 -0.44 -13.26
N GLN A 115 -2.84 -0.60 -13.51
CA GLN A 115 -3.81 0.48 -13.34
C GLN A 115 -3.89 0.94 -11.87
N THR A 116 -3.80 0.00 -10.93
CA THR A 116 -3.79 0.34 -9.50
C THR A 116 -2.51 1.09 -9.11
N LEU A 117 -1.35 0.68 -9.66
CA LEU A 117 -0.08 1.40 -9.50
C LEU A 117 -0.22 2.85 -9.98
N LEU A 118 -0.74 3.06 -11.20
CA LEU A 118 -0.93 4.40 -11.77
C LEU A 118 -1.86 5.27 -10.91
N ASN A 119 -2.96 4.71 -10.39
CA ASN A 119 -3.89 5.43 -9.52
C ASN A 119 -3.24 5.81 -8.18
N LEU A 120 -2.46 4.90 -7.59
CA LEU A 120 -1.72 5.18 -6.35
C LEU A 120 -0.74 6.35 -6.54
N LEU A 121 -0.10 6.45 -7.69
CA LEU A 121 0.83 7.55 -7.98
C LEU A 121 0.12 8.89 -8.13
N ASN A 122 -1.07 8.90 -8.74
CA ASN A 122 -1.92 10.09 -8.78
C ASN A 122 -2.30 10.53 -7.35
N ASP A 123 -2.73 9.59 -6.50
CA ASP A 123 -3.04 9.89 -5.08
C ASP A 123 -1.84 10.49 -4.34
N ILE A 124 -0.64 9.96 -4.59
CA ILE A 124 0.61 10.46 -4.01
C ILE A 124 0.91 11.87 -4.48
N GLU A 125 0.77 12.13 -5.79
CA GLU A 125 0.96 13.45 -6.37
C GLU A 125 -0.01 14.47 -5.77
N ASP A 126 -1.30 14.11 -5.67
CA ASP A 126 -2.33 14.96 -5.07
C ASP A 126 -2.03 15.28 -3.60
N GLU A 127 -1.58 14.31 -2.80
CA GLU A 127 -1.21 14.53 -1.40
C GLU A 127 0.06 15.40 -1.26
N ILE A 128 1.05 15.23 -2.13
CA ILE A 128 2.27 16.06 -2.15
C ILE A 128 1.94 17.51 -2.51
N VAL A 129 1.05 17.72 -3.49
CA VAL A 129 0.56 19.04 -3.89
C VAL A 129 -0.19 19.71 -2.72
N LYS A 130 -1.06 18.97 -2.01
CA LYS A 130 -1.78 19.48 -0.82
C LYS A 130 -0.83 19.89 0.32
N GLN A 131 0.31 19.22 0.46
CA GLN A 131 1.33 19.55 1.47
C GLN A 131 2.21 20.76 1.10
N GLY A 132 1.96 21.41 -0.04
CA GLY A 132 2.68 22.63 -0.47
C GLY A 132 4.07 22.36 -1.07
N ASN A 133 4.44 21.10 -1.26
CA ASN A 133 5.72 20.69 -1.85
C ASN A 133 5.61 20.49 -3.37
N ALA A 134 5.17 21.53 -4.08
CA ALA A 134 4.94 21.51 -5.54
C ALA A 134 6.22 21.38 -6.41
N TYR A 135 7.39 21.12 -5.81
CA TYR A 135 8.69 21.05 -6.51
C TYR A 135 9.15 19.61 -6.79
N ILE A 136 8.24 18.64 -6.82
CA ILE A 136 8.54 17.31 -7.34
C ILE A 136 8.06 17.30 -8.80
N PRO A 137 8.96 17.10 -9.78
CA PRO A 137 8.53 16.92 -11.16
C PRO A 137 7.46 15.84 -11.18
N SER A 138 6.28 16.15 -11.73
CA SER A 138 5.19 15.19 -11.81
C SER A 138 5.73 13.90 -12.39
N LEU A 139 5.65 12.81 -11.62
CA LEU A 139 6.17 11.50 -12.02
C LEU A 139 5.49 11.04 -13.32
N LEU A 140 4.31 11.61 -13.61
CA LEU A 140 3.50 11.43 -14.81
C LEU A 140 3.94 12.30 -16.00
N CYS A 141 4.71 13.39 -15.81
CA CYS A 141 5.19 14.26 -16.89
C CYS A 141 6.44 13.68 -17.60
N LYS A 142 6.40 12.37 -17.88
CA LYS A 142 6.95 11.86 -19.14
C LYS A 142 5.89 11.81 -20.26
N ARG A 143 4.61 12.05 -19.94
CA ARG A 143 3.47 12.00 -20.87
C ARG A 143 3.47 13.01 -22.03
N SER A 144 4.30 14.07 -22.01
CA SER A 144 4.20 15.11 -23.05
C SER A 144 5.51 15.57 -23.69
N CYS A 145 6.66 14.98 -23.34
CA CYS A 145 7.96 15.41 -23.87
C CYS A 145 8.54 14.50 -24.97
N LYS A 146 7.75 13.59 -25.55
CA LYS A 146 8.18 12.75 -26.70
C LYS A 146 7.33 12.89 -27.96
N THR A 147 6.61 13.99 -28.12
CA THR A 147 6.07 14.41 -29.43
C THR A 147 6.64 15.76 -29.81
N ASN A 148 7.86 15.73 -30.34
CA ASN A 148 8.34 16.55 -31.45
C ASN A 148 9.62 15.92 -32.01
#